data_AF-A0AAV0JC66-F1
#
_entry.id   AF-A0AAV0JC66-F1
#
_cell.length_a   1.000
_cell.length_b   1.000
_cell.length_c   1.000
_cell.angle_alpha   90.00
_cell.angle_beta   90.00
_cell.angle_gamma   90.00
#
_symmetry.space_group_name_H-M   'P 1'
#
loop_
_entity.id
_entity.type
_entity.pdbx_description
1 polymer ?
#
loop_
_entity_poly.entity_id
_entity_poly.type
_entity_poly.pdbx_seq_one_letter_code
_entity_poly.pdbx_strand_id
1 'polypeptide(L)'
;MKRLWLVSSPTWTVAYKSEVKRHRLIVRIAGLSRGEEIKGEKKVLMVYFLSTEVPLWVLFFALGVRSDKEVVDLIDYDNNDPNVVNILFASIQEAEKFEGFRRGRKALEYVDESIHKTQFPPTERMEECISMYLFPNLQHPTQKAQFLGYMVKCLLLASTGQRKSDNRDSFRNKRIELAGELLERELKAHISNAQKRMKKTLQKSLDDGRPVQPVAFYLDPSVITNGLSRAFSTGAWCHPWKKMERVSGVVANLGRTNPLQTMIDLRRTRQQVLYTGKVGDARYP
;
A
#
# COMPACT_ATOMS: atom_id res chain seq x y z
N MET A 1 4.45 -8.62 -10.63
CA MET A 1 3.23 -7.79 -10.41
C MET A 1 2.76 -7.94 -8.97
N LYS A 2 2.51 -6.82 -8.26
CA LYS A 2 1.84 -6.88 -6.95
C LYS A 2 0.38 -7.29 -7.18
N ARG A 3 -0.11 -8.30 -6.45
CA ARG A 3 -1.47 -8.85 -6.59
C ARG A 3 -2.49 -7.85 -6.02
N LEU A 4 -3.57 -7.62 -6.76
CA LEU A 4 -4.74 -6.85 -6.31
C LEU A 4 -5.48 -7.65 -5.23
N TRP A 5 -6.08 -6.93 -4.28
CA TRP A 5 -6.85 -7.55 -3.20
C TRP A 5 -8.32 -7.17 -3.30
N LEU A 6 -9.17 -8.13 -3.65
CA LEU A 6 -10.62 -8.00 -3.72
C LEU A 6 -11.26 -8.48 -2.43
N VAL A 7 -12.06 -7.62 -1.81
CA VAL A 7 -12.75 -7.93 -0.54
C VAL A 7 -14.21 -7.48 -0.66
N SER A 8 -15.14 -8.32 -0.19
CA SER A 8 -16.59 -8.08 -0.25
C SER A 8 -17.18 -7.46 1.04
N SER A 9 -16.53 -7.64 2.20
CA SER A 9 -17.01 -7.18 3.51
C SER A 9 -16.04 -6.19 4.16
N PRO A 10 -16.49 -5.02 4.67
CA PRO A 10 -17.89 -4.56 4.78
C PRO A 10 -18.47 -3.95 3.48
N THR A 11 -17.62 -3.61 2.50
CA THR A 11 -18.01 -3.11 1.17
C THR A 11 -17.12 -3.74 0.11
N TRP A 12 -17.59 -3.77 -1.14
CA TRP A 12 -16.77 -4.21 -2.28
C TRP A 12 -15.61 -3.25 -2.49
N THR A 13 -14.39 -3.77 -2.33
CA THR A 13 -13.15 -3.00 -2.48
C THR A 13 -12.13 -3.78 -3.29
N VAL A 14 -11.36 -3.06 -4.09
CA VAL A 14 -10.12 -3.54 -4.73
C VAL A 14 -8.97 -2.67 -4.23
N ALA A 15 -7.92 -3.31 -3.73
CA ALA A 15 -6.78 -2.58 -3.17
C ALA A 15 -5.48 -2.96 -3.87
N TYR A 16 -4.74 -1.94 -4.29
CA TYR A 16 -3.32 -2.04 -4.58
C TYR A 16 -2.55 -1.81 -3.27
N LYS A 17 -2.07 -2.90 -2.67
CA LYS A 17 -1.36 -2.86 -1.38
C LYS A 17 0.13 -2.64 -1.59
N SER A 18 0.70 -1.82 -0.71
CA SER A 18 2.14 -1.61 -0.60
C SER A 18 2.54 -1.44 0.85
N GLU A 19 3.77 -1.84 1.17
CA GLU A 19 4.39 -1.64 2.47
C GLU A 19 4.51 -0.15 2.80
N VAL A 20 4.92 0.62 1.79
CA VAL A 20 4.93 2.09 1.83
C VAL A 20 3.47 2.58 1.78
N LYS A 21 3.01 3.19 2.87
CA LYS A 21 1.62 3.68 3.00
C LYS A 21 1.21 4.61 1.87
N ARG A 22 2.11 5.51 1.43
CA ARG A 22 1.86 6.46 0.32
C ARG A 22 1.57 5.76 -1.02
N HIS A 23 2.05 4.53 -1.22
CA HIS A 23 1.83 3.78 -2.46
C HIS A 23 0.54 2.95 -2.44
N ARG A 24 -0.29 3.09 -1.42
CA ARG A 24 -1.55 2.34 -1.31
C ARG A 24 -2.65 3.07 -2.07
N LEU A 25 -3.42 2.30 -2.81
CA LEU A 25 -4.62 2.78 -3.50
C LEU A 25 -5.75 1.80 -3.21
N ILE A 26 -6.93 2.31 -2.88
CA ILE A 26 -8.13 1.50 -2.69
C ILE A 26 -9.23 2.10 -3.55
N VAL A 27 -9.87 1.28 -4.37
CA VAL A 27 -11.10 1.64 -5.05
C VAL A 27 -12.24 0.89 -4.37
N ARG A 28 -13.32 1.58 -4.05
CA ARG A 28 -14.48 1.01 -3.36
C ARG A 28 -15.78 1.38 -4.05
N ILE A 29 -16.76 0.48 -3.96
CA ILE A 29 -18.15 0.79 -4.24
C ILE A 29 -18.75 1.34 -2.95
N ALA A 30 -18.98 2.66 -2.90
CA ALA A 30 -19.59 3.34 -1.77
C ALA A 30 -21.10 3.51 -2.03
N GLY A 31 -21.93 3.26 -1.01
CA GLY A 31 -23.35 3.62 -1.05
C GLY A 31 -23.52 5.07 -0.64
N LEU A 32 -24.21 5.87 -1.47
CA LEU A 32 -24.67 7.20 -1.09
C LEU A 32 -26.06 7.07 -0.46
N SER A 33 -26.15 7.28 0.86
CA SER A 33 -27.41 7.55 1.54
C SER A 33 -27.77 9.02 1.33
N ARG A 34 -28.45 9.34 0.22
CA ARG A 34 -29.17 10.61 0.14
C ARG A 34 -30.49 10.44 0.89
N GLY A 35 -30.79 11.41 1.75
CA GLY A 35 -32.08 11.54 2.42
C GLY A 35 -33.24 11.42 1.43
N GLU A 36 -34.31 10.83 1.94
CA GLU A 36 -35.69 10.77 1.42
C GLU A 36 -35.87 11.21 -0.05
N GLU A 37 -36.07 10.22 -0.94
CA GLU A 37 -37.04 10.25 -2.08
C GLU A 37 -36.66 9.36 -3.30
N ILE A 38 -35.61 8.53 -3.26
CA ILE A 38 -35.44 7.49 -4.29
C ILE A 38 -35.20 6.13 -3.62
N LYS A 39 -36.13 5.19 -3.84
CA LYS A 39 -35.99 3.77 -3.46
C LYS A 39 -34.80 3.15 -4.20
N GLY A 40 -33.62 3.20 -3.57
CA GLY A 40 -32.40 2.51 -4.01
C GLY A 40 -31.15 3.24 -3.57
N GLU A 41 -30.30 2.58 -2.78
CA GLU A 41 -28.96 3.09 -2.45
C GLU A 41 -28.16 3.29 -3.76
N LYS A 42 -27.85 4.55 -4.09
CA LYS A 42 -27.00 4.85 -5.25
C LYS A 42 -25.57 4.43 -4.94
N LYS A 43 -25.05 3.47 -5.69
CA LYS A 43 -23.68 2.97 -5.56
C LYS A 43 -22.75 3.78 -6.47
N VAL A 44 -21.69 4.35 -5.90
CA VAL A 44 -20.69 5.16 -6.62
C VAL A 44 -19.29 4.60 -6.42
N LEU A 45 -18.41 4.81 -7.39
CA LEU A 45 -17.00 4.41 -7.33
C LEU A 45 -16.15 5.55 -6.79
N MET A 46 -15.52 5.28 -5.65
CA MET A 46 -14.61 6.21 -4.99
C MET A 46 -13.21 5.61 -4.91
N VAL A 47 -12.21 6.49 -4.99
CA VAL A 47 -10.80 6.13 -4.87
C VAL A 47 -10.22 6.79 -3.64
N TYR A 48 -9.60 5.97 -2.79
CA TYR A 48 -8.81 6.44 -1.67
C TYR A 48 -7.33 6.48 -2.05
N PHE A 49 -6.78 7.69 -2.13
CA PHE A 49 -5.39 7.98 -2.49
C PHE A 49 -4.81 9.05 -1.56
N LEU A 50 -3.60 8.85 -1.05
CA LEU A 50 -2.89 9.79 -0.16
C LEU A 50 -3.76 10.34 0.99
N SER A 51 -4.46 9.45 1.68
CA SER A 51 -5.36 9.77 2.80
C SER A 51 -6.62 10.55 2.44
N THR A 52 -6.90 10.75 1.16
CA THR A 52 -8.09 11.43 0.66
C THR A 52 -8.97 10.49 -0.13
N GLU A 53 -10.26 10.77 -0.12
CA GLU A 53 -11.22 10.08 -0.96
C GLU A 53 -11.67 11.01 -2.09
N VAL A 54 -11.54 10.53 -3.33
CA VAL A 54 -11.80 11.28 -4.56
C VAL A 54 -12.71 10.44 -5.46
N PRO A 55 -13.69 11.03 -6.18
CA PRO A 55 -14.46 10.29 -7.18
C PRO A 55 -13.54 9.69 -8.25
N LEU A 56 -13.83 8.45 -8.65
CA LEU A 56 -13.01 7.71 -9.62
C LEU A 56 -12.81 8.49 -10.94
N TRP A 57 -13.86 9.15 -11.43
CA TRP A 57 -13.82 9.93 -12.67
C TRP A 57 -12.84 11.10 -12.59
N VAL A 58 -12.83 11.84 -11.47
CA VAL A 58 -11.90 12.95 -11.28
C VAL A 58 -10.45 12.46 -11.36
N LEU A 59 -10.14 11.29 -10.79
CA LEU A 59 -8.80 10.72 -10.87
C LEU A 59 -8.41 10.30 -12.30
N PHE A 60 -9.34 9.74 -13.09
CA PHE A 60 -9.05 9.42 -14.50
C PHE A 60 -8.72 10.66 -15.33
N PHE A 61 -9.48 11.73 -15.17
CA PHE A 61 -9.19 13.00 -15.86
C PHE A 61 -7.89 13.64 -15.35
N ALA A 62 -7.56 13.50 -14.06
CA ALA A 62 -6.25 13.91 -13.52
C ALA A 62 -5.07 13.11 -14.11
N LEU A 63 -5.32 11.88 -14.60
CA LEU A 63 -4.34 11.06 -15.33
C LEU A 63 -4.26 11.39 -16.83
N GLY A 64 -5.06 12.35 -17.32
CA GLY A 64 -5.03 12.81 -18.71
C GLY A 64 -5.99 12.08 -19.66
N VAL A 65 -6.96 11.33 -19.13
CA VAL A 65 -8.05 10.75 -19.94
C VAL A 65 -8.98 11.87 -20.44
N ARG A 66 -9.41 11.81 -21.70
CA ARG A 66 -10.05 12.96 -22.39
C ARG A 66 -11.57 12.93 -22.37
N SER A 67 -12.17 11.75 -22.26
CA SER A 67 -13.63 11.60 -22.36
C SER A 67 -14.17 10.52 -21.44
N ASP A 68 -15.43 10.64 -21.05
CA ASP A 68 -16.11 9.62 -20.24
C ASP A 68 -16.17 8.28 -20.99
N LYS A 69 -16.29 8.31 -22.32
CA LYS A 69 -16.23 7.11 -23.15
C LYS A 69 -14.88 6.40 -23.02
N GLU A 70 -13.78 7.15 -23.10
CA GLU A 70 -12.43 6.59 -22.93
C GLU A 70 -12.25 5.97 -21.53
N VAL A 71 -12.84 6.57 -20.47
CA VAL A 71 -12.85 5.96 -19.14
C VAL A 71 -13.56 4.61 -19.13
N VAL A 72 -14.74 4.53 -19.74
CA VAL A 72 -15.52 3.28 -19.84
C VAL A 72 -14.76 2.24 -20.66
N ASP A 73 -14.16 2.64 -21.78
CA ASP A 73 -13.34 1.77 -22.64
C ASP A 73 -12.09 1.25 -21.90
N LEU A 74 -11.47 2.06 -21.03
CA LEU A 74 -10.35 1.63 -20.18
C LEU A 74 -10.75 0.64 -19.09
N ILE A 75 -11.98 0.75 -18.58
CA ILE A 75 -12.54 -0.23 -17.63
C ILE A 75 -12.86 -1.54 -18.35
N ASP A 76 -13.26 -1.48 -19.63
CA ASP A 76 -13.43 -2.65 -20.49
C ASP A 76 -14.37 -3.70 -19.86
N TYR A 77 -15.57 -3.27 -19.42
CA TYR A 77 -16.55 -4.19 -18.85
C TYR A 77 -17.54 -4.65 -19.93
N ASP A 78 -17.27 -5.80 -20.54
CA ASP A 78 -18.04 -6.34 -21.68
C ASP A 78 -19.49 -6.72 -21.36
N ASN A 79 -19.79 -6.98 -20.09
CA ASN A 79 -21.10 -7.43 -19.68
C ASN A 79 -22.02 -6.21 -19.53
N ASN A 80 -23.04 -6.09 -20.37
CA ASN A 80 -24.00 -4.99 -20.31
C ASN A 80 -24.98 -5.13 -19.11
N ASP A 81 -24.45 -5.40 -17.91
CA ASP A 81 -25.19 -5.56 -16.67
C ASP A 81 -25.77 -4.21 -16.24
N PRO A 82 -27.10 -4.08 -16.14
CA PRO A 82 -27.75 -2.81 -15.79
C PRO A 82 -27.29 -2.27 -14.43
N ASN A 83 -26.93 -3.14 -13.48
CA ASN A 83 -26.41 -2.70 -12.18
C ASN A 83 -25.06 -2.00 -12.33
N VAL A 84 -24.18 -2.53 -13.18
CA VAL A 84 -22.86 -1.95 -13.42
C VAL A 84 -23.00 -0.63 -14.17
N VAL A 85 -23.84 -0.59 -15.20
CA VAL A 85 -24.14 0.66 -15.93
C VAL A 85 -24.65 1.74 -14.98
N ASN A 86 -25.57 1.39 -14.06
CA ASN A 86 -26.06 2.32 -13.04
C ASN A 86 -24.96 2.81 -12.10
N ILE A 87 -24.02 1.95 -11.70
CA ILE A 87 -22.86 2.33 -10.87
C ILE A 87 -21.96 3.32 -11.63
N LEU A 88 -21.64 3.03 -12.90
CA LEU A 88 -20.80 3.91 -13.72
C LEU A 88 -21.48 5.28 -13.90
N PHE A 89 -22.78 5.28 -14.24
CA PHE A 89 -23.55 6.50 -14.41
C PHE A 89 -23.65 7.32 -13.11
N ALA A 90 -23.93 6.68 -11.97
CA ALA A 90 -23.94 7.35 -10.68
C ALA A 90 -22.56 7.92 -10.29
N SER A 91 -21.48 7.24 -10.68
CA SER A 91 -20.11 7.71 -10.45
C SER A 91 -19.77 8.94 -11.31
N ILE A 92 -20.28 9.02 -12.54
CA ILE A 92 -20.19 10.22 -13.38
C ILE A 92 -20.93 11.38 -12.71
N GLN A 93 -22.16 11.16 -12.27
CA GLN A 93 -22.96 12.19 -11.58
C GLN A 93 -22.29 12.69 -10.30
N GLU A 94 -21.60 11.81 -9.57
CA GLU A 94 -20.85 12.20 -8.37
C GLU A 94 -19.67 13.12 -8.72
N ALA A 95 -18.98 12.85 -9.84
CA ALA A 95 -17.89 13.68 -10.31
C ALA A 95 -18.35 15.05 -10.85
N GLU A 96 -19.59 15.18 -11.34
CA GLU A 96 -20.15 16.48 -11.77
C GLU A 96 -20.21 17.52 -10.65
N LYS A 97 -20.19 17.10 -9.38
CA LYS A 97 -20.07 18.02 -8.24
C LYS A 97 -18.77 18.84 -8.26
N PHE A 98 -17.77 18.40 -9.02
CA PHE A 98 -16.49 19.08 -9.23
C PHE A 98 -16.54 19.88 -10.54
N GLU A 99 -16.99 21.14 -10.45
CA GLU A 99 -17.37 21.94 -11.61
C GLU A 99 -16.28 22.06 -12.70
N GLY A 100 -16.57 21.48 -13.86
CA GLY A 100 -15.67 21.55 -15.01
C GLY A 100 -14.40 20.73 -14.85
N PHE A 101 -14.38 19.68 -14.02
CA PHE A 101 -13.23 18.77 -13.85
C PHE A 101 -12.70 18.23 -15.19
N ARG A 102 -13.55 18.10 -16.21
CA ARG A 102 -13.18 17.65 -17.57
C ARG A 102 -12.33 18.64 -18.37
N ARG A 103 -12.19 19.89 -17.93
CA ARG A 103 -11.52 20.96 -18.68
C ARG A 103 -10.11 21.23 -18.14
N GLY A 104 -9.13 21.28 -19.04
CA GLY A 104 -7.76 21.71 -18.72
C GLY A 104 -7.12 20.86 -17.62
N ARG A 105 -6.56 21.53 -16.61
CA ARG A 105 -5.91 20.89 -15.44
C ARG A 105 -6.81 20.86 -14.19
N LYS A 106 -8.09 21.19 -14.31
CA LYS A 106 -9.01 21.32 -13.16
C LYS A 106 -9.13 20.04 -12.34
N ALA A 107 -9.22 18.87 -12.98
CA ALA A 107 -9.24 17.59 -12.25
C ALA A 107 -7.98 17.39 -11.39
N LEU A 108 -6.80 17.76 -11.91
CA LEU A 108 -5.55 17.69 -11.17
C LEU A 108 -5.55 18.66 -9.98
N GLU A 109 -6.03 19.89 -10.17
CA GLU A 109 -6.17 20.92 -9.13
C GLU A 109 -7.12 20.48 -8.01
N TYR A 110 -8.25 19.85 -8.34
CA TYR A 110 -9.18 19.33 -7.32
C TYR A 110 -8.56 18.21 -6.47
N VAL A 111 -7.81 17.32 -7.10
CA VAL A 111 -7.09 16.25 -6.38
C VAL A 111 -6.01 16.85 -5.50
N ASP A 112 -5.28 17.84 -6.01
CA ASP A 112 -4.22 18.54 -5.28
C ASP A 112 -4.76 19.27 -4.04
N GLU A 113 -5.84 20.05 -4.20
CA GLU A 113 -6.49 20.78 -3.12
C GLU A 113 -7.03 19.82 -2.04
N SER A 114 -7.62 18.70 -2.48
CA SER A 114 -8.14 17.67 -1.56
C SER A 114 -7.02 17.07 -0.71
N ILE A 115 -5.87 16.79 -1.31
CA ILE A 115 -4.70 16.21 -0.64
C ILE A 115 -4.02 17.20 0.30
N HIS A 116 -3.93 18.47 -0.11
CA HIS A 116 -3.37 19.54 0.72
C HIS A 116 -4.19 19.86 1.97
N LYS A 117 -5.50 19.55 1.96
CA LYS A 117 -6.38 19.66 3.15
C LYS A 117 -6.15 18.57 4.20
N THR A 118 -5.33 17.56 3.93
CA THR A 118 -5.05 16.49 4.91
C THR A 118 -4.14 16.97 6.04
N GLN A 119 -4.13 16.22 7.16
CA GLN A 119 -3.30 16.56 8.32
C GLN A 119 -1.79 16.54 8.03
N PHE A 120 -1.35 15.74 7.05
CA PHE A 120 0.05 15.56 6.70
C PHE A 120 0.21 15.54 5.17
N PRO A 121 0.08 16.70 4.51
CA PRO A 121 0.14 16.76 3.06
C PRO A 121 1.55 16.41 2.56
N PRO A 122 1.66 15.84 1.34
CA PRO A 122 2.95 15.71 0.65
C PRO A 122 3.57 17.10 0.40
N THR A 123 4.88 17.14 0.26
CA THR A 123 5.62 18.38 -0.07
C THR A 123 5.77 18.54 -1.58
N GLU A 124 5.70 17.41 -2.28
CA GLU A 124 5.82 17.29 -3.73
C GLU A 124 4.55 17.79 -4.43
N ARG A 125 4.69 18.27 -5.68
CA ARG A 125 3.53 18.67 -6.49
C ARG A 125 2.64 17.47 -6.81
N MET A 126 1.38 17.71 -7.17
CA MET A 126 0.45 16.62 -7.48
C MET A 126 0.94 15.68 -8.59
N GLU A 127 1.55 16.22 -9.65
CA GLU A 127 2.13 15.42 -10.74
C GLU A 127 3.25 14.50 -10.27
N GLU A 128 4.11 15.02 -9.39
CA GLU A 128 5.19 14.26 -8.77
C GLU A 128 4.60 13.19 -7.83
N CYS A 129 3.56 13.53 -7.08
CA CYS A 129 2.84 12.58 -6.24
C CYS A 129 2.22 11.44 -7.06
N ILE A 130 1.56 11.74 -8.18
CA ILE A 130 1.04 10.72 -9.10
C ILE A 130 2.20 9.89 -9.64
N SER A 131 3.30 10.51 -10.07
CA SER A 131 4.48 9.82 -10.61
C SER A 131 5.11 8.86 -9.61
N MET A 132 5.40 9.34 -8.39
CA MET A 132 6.11 8.60 -7.36
C MET A 132 5.24 7.59 -6.61
N TYR A 133 3.97 7.93 -6.34
CA TYR A 133 3.14 7.19 -5.39
C TYR A 133 2.04 6.35 -6.05
N LEU A 134 1.42 6.82 -7.12
CA LEU A 134 0.40 6.05 -7.84
C LEU A 134 1.08 5.01 -8.74
N PHE A 135 0.95 3.72 -8.40
CA PHE A 135 1.57 2.60 -9.13
C PHE A 135 3.05 2.86 -9.51
N PRO A 136 3.98 2.89 -8.53
CA PRO A 136 5.36 3.36 -8.75
C PRO A 136 6.16 2.58 -9.80
N ASN A 137 5.72 1.37 -10.16
CA ASN A 137 6.35 0.56 -11.19
C ASN A 137 5.93 0.95 -12.62
N LEU A 138 4.92 1.81 -12.76
CA LEU A 138 4.41 2.29 -14.04
C LEU A 138 4.91 3.73 -14.24
N GLN A 139 5.53 3.99 -15.39
CA GLN A 139 6.16 5.29 -15.67
C GLN A 139 5.17 6.30 -16.25
N HIS A 140 4.36 5.85 -17.21
CA HIS A 140 3.48 6.75 -17.96
C HIS A 140 2.08 6.87 -17.31
N PRO A 141 1.46 8.07 -17.32
CA PRO A 141 0.12 8.28 -16.77
C PRO A 141 -0.94 7.44 -17.49
N THR A 142 -0.76 7.19 -18.79
CA THR A 142 -1.63 6.30 -19.59
C THR A 142 -1.62 4.86 -19.08
N GLN A 143 -0.45 4.31 -18.74
CA GLN A 143 -0.33 2.98 -18.14
C GLN A 143 -0.99 2.93 -16.76
N LYS A 144 -0.87 4.01 -15.98
CA LYS A 144 -1.53 4.13 -14.67
C LYS A 144 -3.05 4.15 -14.81
N ALA A 145 -3.58 4.88 -15.81
CA ALA A 145 -5.00 4.89 -16.13
C ALA A 145 -5.50 3.51 -16.57
N GLN A 146 -4.77 2.81 -17.45
CA GLN A 146 -5.10 1.44 -17.86
C GLN A 146 -5.11 0.47 -16.67
N PHE A 147 -4.11 0.54 -15.78
CA PHE A 147 -4.08 -0.32 -14.60
C PHE A 147 -5.20 0.02 -13.61
N LEU A 148 -5.56 1.30 -13.47
CA LEU A 148 -6.73 1.72 -12.69
C LEU A 148 -8.04 1.17 -13.30
N GLY A 149 -8.20 1.24 -14.62
CA GLY A 149 -9.32 0.61 -15.34
C GLY A 149 -9.42 -0.88 -15.07
N TYR A 150 -8.29 -1.60 -15.18
CA TYR A 150 -8.23 -3.03 -14.83
C TYR A 150 -8.60 -3.32 -13.37
N MET A 151 -8.17 -2.49 -12.42
CA MET A 151 -8.58 -2.61 -11.01
C MET A 151 -10.11 -2.50 -10.87
N VAL A 152 -10.71 -1.52 -11.54
CA VAL A 152 -12.17 -1.29 -11.52
C VAL A 152 -12.90 -2.46 -12.20
N LYS A 153 -12.42 -2.97 -13.34
CA LYS A 153 -12.96 -4.19 -13.99
C LYS A 153 -13.02 -5.35 -13.01
N CYS A 154 -11.91 -5.60 -12.30
CA CYS A 154 -11.83 -6.67 -11.32
C CYS A 154 -12.83 -6.49 -10.16
N LEU A 155 -13.03 -5.25 -9.71
CA LEU A 155 -13.99 -4.91 -8.67
C LEU A 155 -15.43 -5.16 -9.13
N LEU A 156 -15.78 -4.72 -10.35
CA LEU A 156 -17.11 -4.86 -10.92
C LEU A 156 -17.46 -6.33 -11.16
N LEU A 157 -16.54 -7.10 -11.78
CA LEU A 157 -16.68 -8.56 -11.95
C LEU A 157 -16.88 -9.28 -10.62
N ALA A 158 -16.19 -8.84 -9.56
CA ALA A 158 -16.36 -9.42 -8.24
C ALA A 158 -17.73 -9.07 -7.64
N SER A 159 -18.17 -7.82 -7.81
CA SER A 159 -19.46 -7.34 -7.30
C SER A 159 -20.67 -8.01 -7.97
N THR A 160 -20.53 -8.45 -9.23
CA THR A 160 -21.56 -9.19 -9.97
C THR A 160 -21.44 -10.71 -9.82
N GLY A 161 -20.51 -11.19 -8.98
CA GLY A 161 -20.32 -12.62 -8.71
C GLY A 161 -19.56 -13.39 -9.79
N GLN A 162 -19.09 -12.73 -10.85
CA GLN A 162 -18.32 -13.35 -11.93
C GLN A 162 -16.87 -13.64 -11.52
N ARG A 163 -16.39 -12.97 -10.46
CA ARG A 163 -15.08 -13.21 -9.86
C ARG A 163 -15.20 -13.42 -8.35
N LYS A 164 -14.50 -14.43 -7.82
CA LYS A 164 -14.43 -14.67 -6.38
C LYS A 164 -13.57 -13.60 -5.69
N SER A 165 -13.92 -13.25 -4.46
CA SER A 165 -13.08 -12.44 -3.58
C SER A 165 -11.78 -13.17 -3.24
N ASP A 166 -10.73 -12.41 -2.93
CA ASP A 166 -9.43 -12.99 -2.60
C ASP A 166 -9.43 -13.53 -1.16
N ASN A 167 -9.11 -14.81 -1.00
CA ASN A 167 -8.94 -15.43 0.32
C ASN A 167 -7.62 -14.98 0.96
N ARG A 168 -7.69 -14.26 2.08
CA ARG A 168 -6.52 -13.77 2.82
C ARG A 168 -5.67 -14.88 3.43
N ASP A 169 -6.26 -16.01 3.75
CA ASP A 169 -5.59 -17.10 4.45
C ASP A 169 -4.88 -18.06 3.50
N SER A 170 -5.24 -18.04 2.21
CA SER A 170 -4.61 -18.87 1.19
C SER A 170 -3.09 -18.71 1.18
N PHE A 171 -2.37 -19.82 1.37
CA PHE A 171 -0.91 -19.84 1.34
C PHE A 171 -0.33 -19.29 0.03
N ARG A 172 -1.05 -19.40 -1.09
CA ARG A 172 -0.66 -18.82 -2.40
C ARG A 172 -0.48 -17.30 -2.35
N ASN A 173 -1.16 -16.63 -1.43
CA ASN A 173 -1.08 -15.19 -1.19
C ASN A 173 0.00 -14.81 -0.18
N LYS A 174 0.55 -15.77 0.55
CA LYS A 174 1.61 -15.58 1.52
C LYS A 174 2.98 -15.63 0.82
N ARG A 175 3.97 -15.03 1.46
CA ARG A 175 5.38 -15.08 1.05
C ARG A 175 6.18 -15.57 2.24
N ILE A 176 7.13 -16.46 1.99
CA ILE A 176 8.07 -16.94 2.99
C ILE A 176 9.28 -16.01 2.90
N GLU A 177 9.56 -15.29 3.97
CA GLU A 177 10.82 -14.56 4.12
C GLU A 177 11.90 -15.56 4.56
N LEU A 178 12.95 -15.71 3.76
CA LEU A 178 14.08 -16.56 4.10
C LEU A 178 15.11 -15.76 4.92
N ALA A 179 16.19 -16.43 5.32
CA ALA A 179 17.25 -15.79 6.11
C ALA A 179 17.80 -14.53 5.44
N GLY A 180 17.89 -14.50 4.10
CA GLY A 180 18.39 -13.36 3.34
C GLY A 180 17.53 -12.11 3.52
N GLU A 181 16.21 -12.22 3.28
CA GLU A 181 15.29 -11.08 3.40
C GLU A 181 15.21 -10.57 4.85
N LEU A 182 15.25 -11.49 5.82
CA LEU A 182 15.24 -11.15 7.25
C LEU A 182 16.52 -10.40 7.64
N LEU A 183 17.69 -10.88 7.21
CA LEU A 183 18.98 -10.24 7.47
C LEU A 183 19.09 -8.88 6.80
N GLU A 184 18.67 -8.78 5.54
CA GLU A 184 18.66 -7.53 4.80
C GLU A 184 17.83 -6.47 5.53
N ARG A 185 16.64 -6.84 6.02
CA ARG A 185 15.78 -5.94 6.78
C ARG A 185 16.46 -5.44 8.06
N GLU A 186 17.04 -6.35 8.84
CA GLU A 186 17.71 -5.99 10.10
C GLU A 186 18.92 -5.08 9.85
N LEU A 187 19.76 -5.44 8.88
CA LEU A 187 20.93 -4.67 8.49
C LEU A 187 20.54 -3.26 8.01
N LYS A 188 19.54 -3.15 7.13
CA LYS A 188 19.02 -1.85 6.65
C LYS A 188 18.54 -0.97 7.80
N ALA A 189 17.87 -1.54 8.81
CA ALA A 189 17.41 -0.79 9.97
C ALA A 189 18.58 -0.20 10.77
N HIS A 190 19.64 -0.98 10.99
CA HIS A 190 20.83 -0.51 11.69
C HIS A 190 21.65 0.49 10.88
N ILE A 191 21.80 0.29 9.56
CA ILE A 191 22.45 1.26 8.66
C ILE A 191 21.68 2.60 8.68
N SER A 192 20.35 2.57 8.60
CA SER A 192 19.54 3.79 8.67
C SER A 192 19.69 4.51 10.01
N ASN A 193 19.81 3.76 11.11
CA ASN A 193 20.08 4.34 12.42
C ASN A 193 21.48 4.97 12.49
N ALA A 194 22.51 4.29 11.95
CA ALA A 194 23.86 4.83 11.86
C ALA A 194 23.91 6.12 11.03
N GLN A 195 23.23 6.16 9.88
CA GLN A 195 23.09 7.36 9.05
C GLN A 195 22.43 8.52 9.80
N LYS A 196 21.35 8.25 10.57
CA LYS A 196 20.70 9.29 11.38
C LYS A 196 21.60 9.85 12.47
N ARG A 197 22.40 9.00 13.12
CA ARG A 197 23.38 9.42 14.12
C ARG A 197 24.49 10.26 13.48
N MET A 198 25.04 9.78 12.37
CA MET A 198 26.04 10.48 11.57
C MET A 198 25.56 11.89 11.18
N LYS A 199 24.32 12.01 10.66
CA LYS A 199 23.73 13.31 10.31
C LYS A 199 23.64 14.25 11.52
N LYS A 200 23.25 13.75 12.70
CA LYS A 200 23.18 14.56 13.93
C LYS A 200 24.56 15.02 14.39
N THR A 201 25.55 14.14 14.37
CA THR A 201 26.93 14.48 14.75
C THR A 201 27.52 15.50 13.79
N LEU A 202 27.28 15.33 12.48
CA LEU A 202 27.69 16.28 11.45
C LEU A 202 27.05 17.65 11.67
N GLN A 203 25.73 17.70 11.88
CA GLN A 203 25.02 18.95 12.13
C GLN A 203 25.60 19.69 13.33
N LYS A 204 25.83 19.00 14.45
CA LYS A 204 26.44 19.59 15.64
C LYS A 204 27.84 20.16 15.38
N SER A 205 28.65 19.46 14.59
CA SER A 205 29.99 19.93 14.22
C SER A 205 29.94 21.20 13.36
N LEU A 206 28.94 21.33 12.49
CA LEU A 206 28.71 22.51 11.66
C LEU A 206 28.20 23.68 12.51
N ASP A 207 27.28 23.42 13.44
CA ASP A 207 26.74 24.43 14.35
C ASP A 207 27.85 25.00 15.27
N ASP A 208 28.81 24.17 15.67
CA ASP A 208 30.01 24.56 16.43
C ASP A 208 31.08 25.29 15.59
N GLY A 209 30.87 25.48 14.28
CA GLY A 209 31.83 26.14 13.38
C GLY A 209 33.11 25.34 13.10
N ARG A 210 33.13 24.03 13.38
CA ARG A 210 34.31 23.19 13.17
C ARG A 210 34.44 22.79 11.70
N PRO A 211 35.66 22.65 11.17
CA PRO A 211 35.86 22.15 9.81
C PRO A 211 35.34 20.71 9.68
N VAL A 212 34.75 20.41 8.53
CA VAL A 212 34.22 19.08 8.21
C VAL A 212 35.35 18.05 8.21
N GLN A 213 35.19 17.03 9.04
CA GLN A 213 36.14 15.92 9.19
C GLN A 213 35.89 14.81 8.16
N PRO A 214 36.83 13.86 7.98
CA PRO A 214 36.58 12.67 7.18
C PRO A 214 35.36 11.88 7.68
N VAL A 215 34.69 11.15 6.78
CA VAL A 215 33.45 10.38 7.09
C VAL A 215 33.64 9.41 8.25
N ALA A 216 34.83 8.82 8.40
CA ALA A 216 35.17 7.89 9.49
C ALA A 216 34.99 8.50 10.89
N PHE A 217 35.08 9.83 11.03
CA PHE A 217 34.85 10.52 12.30
C PHE A 217 33.37 10.55 12.68
N TYR A 218 32.47 10.67 11.69
CA TYR A 218 31.03 10.81 11.94
C TYR A 218 30.29 9.47 11.97
N LEU A 219 30.84 8.44 11.34
CA LEU A 219 30.26 7.11 11.29
C LEU A 219 30.72 6.29 12.49
N ASP A 220 29.79 5.85 13.32
CA ASP A 220 30.02 4.89 14.41
C ASP A 220 29.64 3.47 13.95
N PRO A 221 30.62 2.59 13.63
CA PRO A 221 30.34 1.23 13.17
C PRO A 221 29.72 0.35 14.25
N SER A 222 29.93 0.68 15.53
CA SER A 222 29.45 -0.11 16.66
C SER A 222 27.92 -0.18 16.70
N VAL A 223 27.23 0.84 16.17
CA VAL A 223 25.77 0.87 16.03
C VAL A 223 25.25 -0.30 15.20
N ILE A 224 26.00 -0.70 14.17
CA ILE A 224 25.65 -1.81 13.28
C ILE A 224 26.03 -3.13 13.93
N THR A 225 27.29 -3.29 14.34
CA THR A 225 27.81 -4.56 14.90
C THR A 225 27.07 -4.95 16.18
N ASN A 226 26.94 -4.02 17.14
CA ASN A 226 26.25 -4.29 18.40
C ASN A 226 24.73 -4.44 18.20
N GLY A 227 24.17 -3.71 17.23
CA GLY A 227 22.77 -3.83 16.84
C GLY A 227 22.43 -5.24 16.37
N LEU A 228 23.19 -5.75 15.40
CA LEU A 228 23.03 -7.10 14.88
C LEU A 228 23.30 -8.16 15.95
N SER A 229 24.39 -8.04 16.71
CA SER A 229 24.69 -8.97 17.80
C SER A 229 23.54 -9.05 18.80
N ARG A 230 22.95 -7.90 19.19
CA ARG A 230 21.77 -7.87 20.06
C ARG A 230 20.55 -8.53 19.43
N ALA A 231 20.27 -8.30 18.15
CA ALA A 231 19.14 -8.92 17.47
C ALA A 231 19.24 -10.46 17.46
N PHE A 232 20.45 -10.99 17.27
CA PHE A 232 20.72 -12.42 17.36
C PHE A 232 20.60 -12.97 18.78
N SER A 233 21.20 -12.30 19.77
CA SER A 233 21.18 -12.76 21.16
C SER A 233 19.80 -12.70 21.81
N THR A 234 19.03 -11.65 21.52
CA THR A 234 17.69 -11.45 22.12
C THR A 234 16.57 -12.10 21.30
N GLY A 235 16.83 -12.42 20.03
CA GLY A 235 15.81 -12.88 19.08
C GLY A 235 14.75 -11.84 18.74
N ALA A 236 14.96 -10.55 19.11
CA ALA A 236 14.03 -9.45 18.86
C ALA A 236 14.45 -8.65 17.61
N TRP A 237 13.80 -8.95 16.48
CA TRP A 237 14.14 -8.39 15.17
C TRP A 237 13.18 -7.28 14.76
N CYS A 238 13.56 -6.47 13.78
CA CYS A 238 12.74 -5.42 13.21
C CYS A 238 11.49 -5.98 12.54
N HIS A 239 10.32 -5.43 12.88
CA HIS A 239 9.07 -5.76 12.22
C HIS A 239 9.02 -5.11 10.83
N PRO A 240 8.54 -5.83 9.78
CA PRO A 240 8.52 -5.31 8.40
C PRO A 240 7.76 -3.98 8.22
N TRP A 241 6.60 -3.80 8.87
CA TRP A 241 5.77 -2.59 8.67
C TRP A 241 5.57 -1.74 9.93
N LYS A 242 5.71 -2.33 11.12
CA LYS A 242 5.40 -1.66 12.40
C LYS A 242 6.67 -1.27 13.14
N LYS A 243 7.09 -0.01 13.00
CA LYS A 243 8.37 0.49 13.53
C LYS A 243 8.57 0.28 15.05
N MET A 244 7.50 0.28 15.82
CA MET A 244 7.54 0.14 17.28
C MET A 244 7.45 -1.32 17.74
N GLU A 245 7.04 -2.24 16.88
CA GLU A 245 6.95 -3.66 17.23
C GLU A 245 8.21 -4.40 16.81
N ARG A 246 8.50 -5.48 17.53
CA ARG A 246 9.58 -6.42 17.24
C ARG A 246 9.02 -7.78 16.90
N VAL A 247 9.70 -8.49 16.02
CA VAL A 247 9.40 -9.89 15.69
C VAL A 247 10.27 -10.76 16.56
N SER A 248 9.65 -11.68 17.30
CA SER A 248 10.33 -12.68 18.10
C SER A 248 10.32 -14.05 17.43
N GLY A 249 11.29 -14.89 17.78
CA GLY A 249 11.36 -16.28 17.33
C GLY A 249 11.82 -16.45 15.88
N VAL A 250 12.51 -15.45 15.33
CA VAL A 250 13.31 -15.58 14.09
C VAL A 250 14.58 -16.39 14.38
N VAL A 251 15.22 -16.10 15.51
CA VAL A 251 16.41 -16.82 15.99
C VAL A 251 15.98 -17.84 17.03
N ALA A 252 16.52 -19.04 16.90
CA ALA A 252 16.29 -20.16 17.82
C ALA A 252 17.57 -20.98 17.96
N ASN A 253 17.68 -21.70 19.08
CA ASN A 253 18.76 -22.65 19.29
C ASN A 253 18.56 -23.88 18.40
N LEU A 254 19.63 -24.32 17.76
CA LEU A 254 19.62 -25.52 16.92
C LEU A 254 19.66 -26.77 17.80
N GLY A 255 18.65 -27.63 17.70
CA GLY A 255 18.65 -28.92 18.37
C GLY A 255 19.69 -29.86 17.76
N ARG A 256 20.66 -30.30 18.58
CA ARG A 256 21.76 -31.20 18.19
C ARG A 256 21.68 -32.59 18.83
N THR A 257 20.48 -33.03 19.20
CA THR A 257 20.26 -34.36 19.82
C THR A 257 20.39 -35.48 18.79
N ASN A 258 19.83 -35.30 17.59
CA ASN A 258 19.95 -36.21 16.46
C ASN A 258 19.91 -35.44 15.12
N PRO A 259 20.39 -36.04 14.01
CA PRO A 259 20.40 -35.38 12.71
C PRO A 259 19.00 -34.99 12.21
N LEU A 260 17.97 -35.76 12.58
CA LEU A 260 16.58 -35.47 12.22
C LEU A 260 16.08 -34.15 12.84
N GLN A 261 16.33 -33.93 14.13
CA GLN A 261 15.95 -32.72 14.84
C GLN A 261 16.67 -31.51 14.23
N THR A 262 17.97 -31.64 13.92
CA THR A 262 18.72 -30.58 13.23
C THR A 262 18.08 -30.25 11.87
N MET A 263 17.70 -31.25 11.07
CA MET A 263 17.03 -31.01 9.78
C MET A 263 15.64 -30.37 9.93
N ILE A 264 14.86 -30.79 10.94
CA ILE A 264 13.54 -30.20 11.24
C ILE A 264 13.69 -28.72 11.61
N ASP A 265 14.64 -28.39 12.49
CA ASP A 265 14.86 -27.03 12.95
C ASP A 265 15.33 -26.11 11.80
N LEU A 266 16.19 -26.61 10.90
CA LEU A 266 16.65 -25.86 9.71
C LEU A 266 15.54 -25.57 8.69
N ARG A 267 14.46 -26.37 8.67
CA ARG A 267 13.32 -26.21 7.74
C ARG A 267 12.09 -25.57 8.40
N ARG A 268 12.17 -25.23 9.68
CA ARG A 268 11.03 -24.69 10.42
C ARG A 268 10.71 -23.27 9.93
N THR A 269 9.48 -23.07 9.49
CA THR A 269 8.93 -21.74 9.19
C THR A 269 7.92 -21.34 10.26
N ARG A 270 7.88 -20.05 10.60
CA ARG A 270 6.94 -19.52 11.59
C ARG A 270 5.96 -18.55 10.93
N GLN A 271 4.67 -18.80 11.12
CA GLN A 271 3.64 -17.83 10.78
C GLN A 271 3.53 -16.80 11.91
N GLN A 272 3.63 -15.52 11.57
CA GLN A 272 3.47 -14.42 12.51
C GLN A 272 1.98 -14.12 12.72
N VAL A 273 1.38 -14.70 13.76
CA VAL A 273 0.00 -14.42 14.19
C VAL A 273 0.01 -14.19 15.70
N LEU A 274 -0.69 -13.14 16.15
CA LEU A 274 -0.97 -12.94 17.57
C LEU A 274 -1.90 -14.05 18.03
N TYR A 275 -1.44 -14.83 19.02
CA TYR A 275 -2.14 -16.01 19.50
C TYR A 275 -3.50 -15.70 20.17
N THR A 276 -3.80 -14.42 20.42
CA THR A 276 -4.94 -13.92 21.19
C THR A 276 -6.21 -13.63 20.37
N GLY A 277 -6.27 -14.00 19.09
CA GLY A 277 -7.48 -13.85 18.26
C GLY A 277 -8.41 -15.08 18.31
N LYS A 278 -9.62 -14.98 17.74
CA LYS A 278 -10.44 -16.15 17.34
C LYS A 278 -9.68 -16.89 16.22
N VAL A 279 -8.63 -17.63 16.58
CA VAL A 279 -7.76 -18.38 15.67
C VAL A 279 -8.45 -19.67 15.25
N GLY A 280 -9.52 -19.56 14.47
CA GLY A 280 -10.13 -20.70 13.79
C GLY A 280 -9.36 -21.08 12.52
N ASP A 281 -8.88 -20.09 11.78
CA ASP A 281 -8.48 -20.30 10.37
C ASP A 281 -6.96 -20.27 10.14
N ALA A 282 -6.21 -19.46 10.88
CA ALA A 282 -4.76 -19.33 10.65
C ALA A 282 -3.92 -20.58 11.00
N ARG A 283 -4.52 -21.58 11.66
CA ARG A 283 -3.92 -22.88 11.97
C ARG A 283 -4.07 -23.89 10.82
N TYR A 284 -5.01 -23.65 9.91
CA TYR A 284 -5.32 -24.50 8.76
C TYR A 284 -5.24 -23.65 7.47
N PRO A 285 -4.02 -23.27 7.04
CA PRO A 285 -3.80 -22.38 5.89
C PRO A 285 -4.18 -22.96 4.53
#